data_AF-A0A841B9W7-F1
#
_entry.id   AF-A0A841B9W7-F1
#
_cell.length_a   1.000
_cell.length_b   1.000
_cell.length_c   1.000
_cell.angle_alpha   90.00
_cell.angle_beta   90.00
_cell.angle_gamma   90.00
#
_symmetry.space_group_name_H-M   'P 1'
#
loop_
_entity.id
_entity.type
_entity.pdbx_description
1 polymer ?
#
loop_
_entity_poly.entity_id
_entity_poly.type
_entity_poly.pdbx_seq_one_letter_code
_entity_poly.pdbx_strand_id
1 'polypeptide(L)'
;MRTNAWQGPPTDILGHPAPIEQFVVRTGDTVVALQHALAFREGCCFTLQVAVRRGSWDETAWKGLTDRYSTRGFPPEPTDADLKFGVRFPDGSSATTVGDAFHRWANPAERPEAPRLVDAGGGFSSDDRYYQSDQRLWLWPLPPPAPFEFVIEWRKRDIDATSTPLDGSAIVRAAERARPYWS
;
A
#
# COMPACT_ATOMS: atom_id res chain seq x y z
N MET A 1 2.38 -17.58 16.42
CA MET A 1 3.68 -16.88 16.43
C MET A 1 3.39 -15.41 16.18
N ARG A 2 3.82 -14.48 17.04
CA ARG A 2 3.50 -13.06 16.87
C ARG A 2 4.34 -12.50 15.72
N THR A 3 3.70 -11.96 14.69
CA THR A 3 4.40 -11.25 13.60
C THR A 3 5.12 -10.05 14.20
N ASN A 4 6.38 -9.80 13.81
CA ASN A 4 7.07 -8.59 14.25
C ASN A 4 6.33 -7.36 13.69
N ALA A 5 6.24 -6.27 14.45
CA ALA A 5 5.45 -5.10 14.09
C ALA A 5 5.81 -4.46 12.73
N TRP A 6 7.05 -4.66 12.25
CA TRP A 6 7.54 -4.16 10.95
C TRP A 6 7.30 -5.12 9.78
N GLN A 7 6.68 -6.27 10.00
CA GLN A 7 6.40 -7.28 8.97
C GLN A 7 4.94 -7.25 8.47
N GLY A 8 4.02 -6.65 9.24
CA GLY A 8 2.61 -6.56 8.87
C GLY A 8 1.72 -6.16 10.06
N PRO A 9 0.42 -5.98 9.81
CA PRO A 9 -0.55 -5.66 10.85
C PRO A 9 -0.68 -6.82 11.86
N PRO A 10 -0.99 -6.53 13.13
CA PRO A 10 -1.28 -7.56 14.13
C PRO A 10 -2.52 -8.39 13.73
N THR A 11 -2.52 -9.68 14.06
CA THR A 11 -3.60 -10.62 13.67
C THR A 11 -4.61 -10.88 14.79
N ASP A 12 -4.39 -10.30 15.97
CA ASP A 12 -5.15 -10.46 17.20
C ASP A 12 -5.78 -9.16 17.72
N ILE A 13 -5.64 -8.07 16.95
CA ILE A 13 -6.13 -6.74 17.29
C ILE A 13 -7.15 -6.29 16.23
N LEU A 14 -8.30 -5.80 16.68
CA LEU A 14 -9.24 -5.02 15.87
C LEU A 14 -8.68 -3.62 15.68
N GLY A 15 -8.12 -3.36 14.50
CA GLY A 15 -7.71 -2.03 14.07
C GLY A 15 -8.92 -1.10 13.94
N HIS A 16 -8.71 0.20 14.19
CA HIS A 16 -9.78 1.19 14.03
C HIS A 16 -9.62 1.92 12.70
N PRO A 17 -10.68 2.06 11.89
CA PRO A 17 -10.60 2.78 10.63
C PRO A 17 -10.41 4.29 10.84
N ALA A 18 -9.54 4.88 10.02
CA ALA A 18 -9.47 6.30 9.72
C ALA A 18 -9.90 6.49 8.25
N PRO A 19 -11.04 7.13 7.96
CA PRO A 19 -11.50 7.35 6.59
C PRO A 19 -10.57 8.31 5.86
N ILE A 20 -10.34 8.05 4.56
CA ILE A 20 -9.52 8.91 3.69
C ILE A 20 -10.33 9.31 2.45
N GLU A 21 -10.87 8.33 1.72
CA GLU A 21 -11.80 8.53 0.59
C GLU A 21 -11.27 9.48 -0.50
N GLN A 22 -10.00 9.33 -0.89
CA GLN A 22 -9.35 10.18 -1.88
C GLN A 22 -8.98 9.41 -3.15
N PHE A 23 -9.17 10.04 -4.31
CA PHE A 23 -8.55 9.59 -5.55
C PHE A 23 -7.12 10.14 -5.62
N VAL A 24 -6.13 9.26 -5.63
CA VAL A 24 -4.73 9.63 -5.85
C VAL A 24 -4.45 9.75 -7.35
N VAL A 25 -5.07 8.86 -8.14
CA VAL A 25 -5.07 8.90 -9.60
C VAL A 25 -6.50 8.71 -10.09
N ARG A 26 -6.90 9.54 -11.05
CA ARG A 26 -8.18 9.39 -11.76
C ARG A 26 -8.07 9.87 -13.19
N THR A 27 -7.91 8.93 -14.12
CA THR A 27 -7.96 9.15 -15.57
C THR A 27 -9.19 8.47 -16.17
N GLY A 28 -9.33 8.50 -17.50
CA GLY A 28 -10.42 7.79 -18.19
C GLY A 28 -10.34 6.26 -18.10
N ASP A 29 -9.16 5.72 -17.81
CA ASP A 29 -8.87 4.30 -17.90
C ASP A 29 -8.06 3.75 -16.71
N THR A 30 -7.65 4.58 -15.76
CA THR A 30 -6.92 4.17 -14.56
C THR A 30 -7.39 4.96 -13.35
N VAL A 31 -7.68 4.23 -12.28
CA VAL A 31 -8.08 4.77 -10.99
C VAL A 31 -7.22 4.13 -9.92
N VAL A 32 -6.68 4.97 -9.04
CA VAL A 32 -6.16 4.55 -7.74
C VAL A 32 -6.81 5.40 -6.67
N ALA A 33 -7.60 4.76 -5.82
CA ALA A 33 -8.32 5.39 -4.72
C ALA A 33 -7.81 4.86 -3.39
N LEU A 34 -7.44 5.77 -2.50
CA LEU A 34 -7.09 5.46 -1.13
C LEU A 34 -8.37 5.55 -0.28
N GLN A 35 -8.85 4.40 0.19
CA GLN A 35 -10.18 4.30 0.80
C GLN A 35 -10.13 4.70 2.28
N HIS A 36 -9.28 4.03 3.05
CA HIS A 36 -9.13 4.22 4.49
C HIS A 36 -7.77 3.69 4.96
N ALA A 37 -7.40 4.02 6.18
CA ALA A 37 -6.34 3.34 6.91
C ALA A 37 -6.92 2.60 8.12
N LEU A 38 -6.62 1.29 8.27
CA LEU A 38 -6.85 0.60 9.54
C LEU A 38 -5.67 0.90 10.47
N ALA A 39 -5.93 1.63 11.55
CA ALA A 39 -4.91 2.06 12.48
C ALA A 39 -4.81 1.12 13.69
N PHE A 40 -3.58 0.82 14.08
CA PHE A 40 -3.17 0.01 15.22
C PHE A 40 -2.13 0.79 16.01
N ARG A 41 -1.84 0.38 17.25
CA ARG A 41 -0.87 1.10 18.09
C ARG A 41 0.54 1.09 17.49
N GLU A 42 0.88 0.06 16.74
CA GLU A 42 2.20 -0.16 16.14
C GLU A 42 2.36 0.46 14.75
N GLY A 43 1.26 0.75 14.04
CA GLY A 43 1.30 1.19 12.63
C GLY A 43 -0.10 1.30 12.02
N CYS A 44 -0.16 1.54 10.72
CA CYS A 44 -1.44 1.59 9.99
C CYS A 44 -1.39 0.86 8.66
N CYS A 45 -2.51 0.26 8.28
CA CYS A 45 -2.68 -0.45 7.02
C CYS A 45 -3.55 0.38 6.08
N PHE A 46 -2.97 0.93 5.01
CA PHE A 46 -3.71 1.61 3.95
C PHE A 46 -4.42 0.60 3.07
N THR A 47 -5.71 0.82 2.81
CA THR A 47 -6.48 0.05 1.83
C THR A 47 -6.71 0.89 0.57
N LEU A 48 -6.29 0.35 -0.56
CA LEU A 48 -6.37 1.00 -1.87
C LEU A 48 -7.25 0.18 -2.81
N GLN A 49 -8.02 0.88 -3.65
CA GLN A 49 -8.64 0.31 -4.82
C GLN A 49 -7.87 0.75 -6.06
N VAL A 50 -7.38 -0.22 -6.82
CA VAL A 50 -6.85 -0.03 -8.17
C VAL A 50 -7.89 -0.53 -9.16
N ALA A 51 -8.16 0.25 -10.21
CA ALA A 51 -9.00 -0.18 -11.31
C ALA A 51 -8.43 0.32 -12.64
N VAL A 52 -8.33 -0.57 -13.60
CA VAL A 52 -7.80 -0.29 -14.94
C VAL A 52 -8.78 -0.80 -15.99
N ARG A 53 -9.03 0.01 -17.00
CA ARG A 53 -9.66 -0.39 -18.25
C ARG A 53 -8.56 -0.69 -19.27
N ARG A 54 -8.65 -1.80 -19.98
CA ARG A 54 -7.67 -2.17 -21.02
C ARG A 54 -7.47 -1.08 -22.07
N GLY A 55 -8.57 -0.46 -22.52
CA GLY A 55 -8.53 0.56 -23.55
C GLY A 55 -7.90 0.03 -24.84
N SER A 56 -6.89 0.73 -25.36
CA SER A 56 -6.18 0.39 -26.59
C SER A 56 -5.00 -0.57 -26.39
N TRP A 57 -4.76 -1.07 -25.18
CA TRP A 57 -3.67 -2.01 -24.94
C TRP A 57 -3.90 -3.31 -25.70
N ASP A 58 -2.85 -3.75 -26.40
CA ASP A 58 -2.85 -5.06 -27.04
C ASP A 58 -2.88 -6.19 -25.99
N GLU A 59 -3.06 -7.42 -26.46
CA GLU A 59 -3.19 -8.58 -25.57
C GLU A 59 -1.91 -8.82 -24.75
N THR A 60 -0.75 -8.58 -25.32
CA THR A 60 0.54 -8.80 -24.66
C THR A 60 0.76 -7.80 -23.53
N ALA A 61 0.51 -6.52 -23.76
CA ALA A 61 0.58 -5.47 -22.74
C ALA A 61 -0.46 -5.70 -21.63
N TRP A 62 -1.67 -6.10 -22.01
CA TRP A 62 -2.74 -6.40 -21.05
C TRP A 62 -2.38 -7.59 -20.16
N LYS A 63 -1.93 -8.71 -20.74
CA LYS A 63 -1.45 -9.88 -20.00
C LYS A 63 -0.25 -9.55 -19.11
N GLY A 64 0.66 -8.69 -19.57
CA GLY A 64 1.78 -8.23 -18.76
C GLY A 64 1.37 -7.49 -17.48
N LEU A 65 0.17 -6.91 -17.43
CA LEU A 65 -0.42 -6.37 -16.21
C LEU A 65 -1.16 -7.45 -15.40
N THR A 66 -2.07 -8.20 -16.01
CA THR A 66 -2.95 -9.13 -15.30
C THR A 66 -2.21 -10.35 -14.75
N ASP A 67 -1.24 -10.87 -15.51
CA ASP A 67 -0.53 -12.10 -15.16
C ASP A 67 0.50 -11.87 -14.04
N ARG A 68 1.00 -10.63 -13.91
CA ARG A 68 1.90 -10.24 -12.82
C ARG A 68 1.27 -10.50 -11.44
N TYR A 69 -0.02 -10.25 -11.32
CA TYR A 69 -0.74 -10.40 -10.05
C TYR A 69 -1.36 -11.80 -9.91
N SER A 70 -1.43 -12.58 -10.99
CA SER A 70 -1.99 -13.94 -10.99
C SER A 70 -1.01 -15.04 -10.57
N THR A 71 0.29 -14.76 -10.52
CA THR A 71 1.28 -15.71 -9.98
C THR A 71 1.03 -15.96 -8.50
N ARG A 72 0.60 -17.19 -8.18
CA ARG A 72 0.50 -17.67 -6.79
C ARG A 72 1.88 -17.68 -6.15
N GLY A 73 2.07 -16.83 -5.15
CA GLY A 73 3.28 -16.80 -4.33
C GLY A 73 4.40 -16.00 -4.97
N PHE A 74 4.58 -14.78 -4.48
CA PHE A 74 5.68 -13.87 -4.78
C PHE A 74 5.66 -13.33 -6.22
N PRO A 75 4.92 -12.22 -6.47
CA PRO A 75 5.14 -11.47 -7.71
C PRO A 75 6.63 -11.11 -7.82
N PRO A 76 7.21 -11.14 -9.04
CA PRO A 76 8.59 -10.72 -9.26
C PRO A 76 8.81 -9.28 -8.77
N GLU A 77 10.07 -8.88 -8.55
CA GLU A 77 10.38 -7.50 -8.14
C GLU A 77 9.63 -6.50 -9.04
N PRO A 78 9.01 -5.44 -8.48
CA PRO A 78 8.55 -4.30 -9.27
C PRO A 78 9.68 -3.81 -10.19
N THR A 79 9.44 -3.86 -11.50
CA THR A 79 10.28 -3.15 -12.46
C THR A 79 10.07 -1.65 -12.27
N ASP A 80 10.95 -0.85 -12.86
CA ASP A 80 10.84 0.61 -12.80
C ASP A 80 9.54 1.16 -13.35
N ALA A 81 8.83 0.39 -14.17
CA ALA A 81 7.59 0.82 -14.78
C ALA A 81 6.34 0.36 -14.02
N ASP A 82 6.47 -0.53 -13.03
CA ASP A 82 5.32 -1.01 -12.27
C ASP A 82 4.74 0.03 -11.32
N LEU A 83 3.58 -0.33 -10.74
CA LEU A 83 2.92 0.45 -9.71
C LEU A 83 3.74 0.42 -8.43
N LYS A 84 4.11 1.60 -7.92
CA LYS A 84 4.92 1.80 -6.73
C LYS A 84 4.20 2.75 -5.79
N PHE A 85 4.41 2.54 -4.49
CA PHE A 85 3.85 3.40 -3.45
C PHE A 85 4.94 3.88 -2.51
N GLY A 86 4.71 5.04 -1.92
CA GLY A 86 5.57 5.55 -0.87
C GLY A 86 4.85 6.54 0.04
N VAL A 87 5.56 6.94 1.09
CA VAL A 87 5.16 8.04 1.96
C VAL A 87 6.34 8.97 2.18
N ARG A 88 6.07 10.28 2.36
CA ARG A 88 7.08 11.28 2.72
C ARG A 88 6.59 12.10 3.90
N PHE A 89 7.43 12.23 4.91
CA PHE A 89 7.12 12.95 6.14
C PHE A 89 7.78 14.34 6.18
N PRO A 90 7.25 15.27 6.99
CA PRO A 90 7.80 16.62 7.11
C PRO A 90 9.26 16.69 7.62
N ASP A 91 9.70 15.66 8.34
CA ASP A 91 11.08 15.54 8.84
C ASP A 91 12.08 15.04 7.77
N GLY A 92 11.61 14.82 6.54
CA GLY A 92 12.39 14.31 5.42
C GLY A 92 12.51 12.79 5.37
N SER A 93 12.03 12.06 6.39
CA SER A 93 11.98 10.61 6.35
C SER A 93 10.93 10.12 5.34
N SER A 94 11.18 8.95 4.74
CA SER A 94 10.31 8.39 3.70
C SER A 94 10.39 6.88 3.69
N ALA A 95 9.35 6.24 3.16
CA ALA A 95 9.32 4.80 2.93
C ALA A 95 8.73 4.50 1.55
N THR A 96 9.14 3.40 0.93
CA THR A 96 8.68 2.98 -0.39
C THR A 96 8.52 1.46 -0.44
N THR A 97 7.59 0.98 -1.28
CA THR A 97 7.42 -0.45 -1.57
C THR A 97 8.52 -1.00 -2.48
N VAL A 98 9.40 -0.15 -3.03
CA VAL A 98 10.50 -0.53 -3.93
C VAL A 98 11.82 -0.60 -3.17
N GLY A 99 12.66 -1.58 -3.50
CA GLY A 99 14.00 -1.70 -2.92
C GLY A 99 14.05 -2.33 -1.53
N ASP A 100 12.93 -2.30 -0.77
CA ASP A 100 12.90 -2.83 0.61
C ASP A 100 11.96 -4.04 0.81
N ALA A 101 11.13 -4.33 -0.20
CA ALA A 101 10.21 -5.47 -0.21
C ALA A 101 10.91 -6.83 -0.31
N PHE A 102 12.17 -6.89 -0.76
CA PHE A 102 12.96 -8.12 -0.85
C PHE A 102 13.72 -8.49 0.44
N HIS A 103 13.70 -7.61 1.45
CA HIS A 103 14.14 -7.95 2.81
C HIS A 103 13.10 -8.75 3.60
N ARG A 104 12.32 -9.63 2.94
CA ARG A 104 11.58 -10.71 3.62
C ARG A 104 12.53 -11.79 4.17
N TRP A 105 13.79 -11.77 3.71
CA TRP A 105 14.89 -12.63 4.17
C TRP A 105 16.04 -11.90 4.87
N ALA A 106 15.88 -10.59 5.17
CA ALA A 106 16.71 -10.00 6.22
C ALA A 106 16.45 -10.81 7.51
N ASN A 107 17.51 -11.01 8.31
CA ASN A 107 17.42 -11.77 9.55
C ASN A 107 16.16 -11.35 10.33
N PRO A 108 15.18 -12.24 10.58
CA PRO A 108 13.93 -11.89 11.25
C PRO A 108 14.15 -11.27 12.65
N ALA A 109 15.35 -11.49 13.23
CA ALA A 109 15.77 -10.93 14.50
C ALA A 109 16.27 -9.47 14.41
N GLU A 110 16.59 -8.96 13.22
CA GLU A 110 17.08 -7.60 13.04
C GLU A 110 15.93 -6.65 12.73
N ARG A 111 15.77 -5.63 13.58
CA ARG A 111 14.75 -4.61 13.42
C ARG A 111 15.19 -3.64 12.30
N PRO A 112 14.40 -3.44 11.24
CA PRO A 112 14.73 -2.50 10.18
C PRO A 112 14.66 -1.06 10.67
N GLU A 113 15.30 -0.17 9.93
CA GLU A 113 15.14 1.27 10.11
C GLU A 113 13.68 1.70 9.81
N ALA A 114 13.22 2.70 10.53
CA ALA A 114 11.91 3.31 10.33
C ALA A 114 12.05 4.60 9.49
N PRO A 115 11.03 4.97 8.70
CA PRO A 115 9.76 4.27 8.47
C PRO A 115 9.87 3.18 7.40
N ARG A 116 8.98 2.18 7.46
CA ARG A 116 8.89 1.08 6.49
C ARG A 116 7.47 0.93 5.95
N LEU A 117 7.35 0.76 4.64
CA LEU A 117 6.09 0.53 3.93
C LEU A 117 6.17 -0.81 3.20
N VAL A 118 5.34 -1.76 3.61
CA VAL A 118 5.36 -3.13 3.07
C VAL A 118 4.02 -3.52 2.48
N ASP A 119 4.06 -4.36 1.44
CA ASP A 119 2.87 -5.00 0.90
C ASP A 119 2.28 -5.96 1.96
N ALA A 120 1.02 -5.72 2.34
CA ALA A 120 0.26 -6.51 3.31
C ALA A 120 -0.77 -7.44 2.64
N GLY A 121 -0.60 -7.68 1.34
CA GLY A 121 -1.45 -8.49 0.49
C GLY A 121 -2.68 -7.74 -0.03
N GLY A 122 -3.54 -8.48 -0.68
CA GLY A 122 -4.71 -7.94 -1.35
C GLY A 122 -5.36 -8.99 -2.25
N GLY A 123 -6.45 -8.61 -2.89
CA GLY A 123 -7.11 -9.35 -3.94
C GLY A 123 -6.98 -8.65 -5.28
N PHE A 124 -7.20 -9.42 -6.34
CA PHE A 124 -7.42 -8.85 -7.66
C PHE A 124 -8.37 -9.75 -8.46
N SER A 125 -8.99 -9.14 -9.46
CA SER A 125 -9.79 -9.81 -10.48
C SER A 125 -9.56 -9.13 -11.81
N SER A 126 -9.48 -9.91 -12.89
CA SER A 126 -9.33 -9.35 -14.23
C SER A 126 -10.01 -10.21 -15.29
N ASP A 127 -10.43 -9.55 -16.36
CA ASP A 127 -10.88 -10.14 -17.62
C ASP A 127 -10.18 -9.45 -18.81
N ASP A 128 -10.65 -9.67 -20.04
CA ASP A 128 -10.07 -9.06 -21.24
C ASP A 128 -10.29 -7.54 -21.37
N ARG A 129 -11.01 -6.90 -20.44
CA ARG A 129 -11.42 -5.49 -20.50
C ARG A 129 -11.08 -4.72 -19.23
N TYR A 130 -11.10 -5.38 -18.07
CA TYR A 130 -11.00 -4.76 -16.76
C TYR A 130 -10.02 -5.50 -15.87
N TYR A 131 -9.28 -4.73 -15.09
CA TYR A 131 -8.48 -5.21 -13.97
C TYR A 131 -8.89 -4.41 -12.74
N GLN A 132 -9.13 -5.09 -11.63
CA GLN A 132 -9.47 -4.50 -10.35
C GLN A 132 -8.64 -5.16 -9.26
N SER A 133 -8.13 -4.39 -8.31
CA SER A 133 -7.41 -4.92 -7.16
C SER A 133 -7.71 -4.09 -5.91
N ASP A 134 -7.94 -4.79 -4.80
CA ASP A 134 -7.78 -4.22 -3.47
C ASP A 134 -6.33 -4.48 -3.03
N GLN A 135 -5.58 -3.42 -2.74
CA GLN A 135 -4.21 -3.53 -2.23
C GLN A 135 -4.15 -3.03 -0.80
N ARG A 136 -3.36 -3.69 0.03
CA ARG A 136 -3.11 -3.28 1.41
C ARG A 136 -1.64 -3.01 1.63
N LEU A 137 -1.33 -1.86 2.21
CA LEU A 137 0.04 -1.43 2.49
C LEU A 137 0.19 -1.17 3.98
N TRP A 138 1.09 -1.89 4.63
CA TRP A 138 1.39 -1.70 6.04
C TRP A 138 2.52 -0.69 6.22
N LEU A 139 2.21 0.43 6.88
CA LEU A 139 3.17 1.43 7.33
C LEU A 139 3.51 1.19 8.79
N TRP A 140 4.81 1.05 9.07
CA TRP A 140 5.36 0.95 10.41
C TRP A 140 6.54 1.91 10.59
N PRO A 141 6.66 2.61 11.73
CA PRO A 141 5.66 2.74 12.80
C PRO A 141 4.47 3.60 12.34
N LEU A 142 3.59 4.02 13.27
CA LEU A 142 2.59 5.05 12.98
C LEU A 142 3.24 6.32 12.40
N PRO A 143 2.56 7.01 11.46
CA PRO A 143 3.04 8.29 10.97
C PRO A 143 3.10 9.33 12.10
N PRO A 144 3.94 10.37 11.97
CA PRO A 144 3.85 11.54 12.85
C PRO A 144 2.42 12.10 12.88
N PRO A 145 1.95 12.67 14.01
CA PRO A 145 0.61 13.24 14.13
C PRO A 145 0.50 14.60 13.44
N ALA A 146 0.91 14.67 12.17
CA ALA A 146 0.92 15.84 11.30
C ALA A 146 0.59 15.43 9.85
N PRO A 147 0.22 16.37 8.97
CA PRO A 147 0.06 16.07 7.55
C PRO A 147 1.34 15.47 6.93
N PHE A 148 1.17 14.47 6.06
CA PHE A 148 2.26 13.84 5.31
C PHE A 148 1.77 13.43 3.92
N GLU A 149 2.69 13.12 3.01
CA GLU A 149 2.35 12.81 1.62
C GLU A 149 2.29 11.29 1.40
N PHE A 150 1.22 10.83 0.76
CA PHE A 150 1.17 9.51 0.13
C PHE A 150 1.52 9.63 -1.35
N VAL A 151 2.48 8.84 -1.80
CA VAL A 151 3.08 8.94 -3.14
C VAL A 151 2.78 7.70 -3.94
N ILE A 152 2.47 7.89 -5.22
CA ILE A 152 2.30 6.83 -6.22
C ILE A 152 3.09 7.16 -7.48
N GLU A 153 3.68 6.14 -8.10
CA GLU A 153 4.25 6.21 -9.45
C GLU A 153 3.80 4.98 -10.23
N TRP A 154 3.40 5.14 -11.49
CA TRP A 154 3.04 4.01 -12.35
C TRP A 154 3.32 4.29 -13.82
N ARG A 155 4.59 4.19 -14.21
CA ARG A 155 5.03 4.56 -15.58
C ARG A 155 4.45 3.67 -16.68
N LYS A 156 4.12 2.40 -16.40
CA LYS A 156 3.39 1.54 -17.35
C LYS A 156 2.07 2.18 -17.80
N ARG A 157 1.47 3.04 -16.98
CA ARG A 157 0.20 3.74 -17.24
C ARG A 157 0.39 5.23 -17.49
N ASP A 158 1.62 5.65 -17.81
CA ASP A 158 2.00 7.05 -18.01
C ASP A 158 1.65 7.96 -16.82
N ILE A 159 1.72 7.39 -15.60
CA ILE A 159 1.52 8.13 -14.35
C ILE A 159 2.89 8.40 -13.76
N ASP A 160 3.33 9.65 -13.86
CA ASP A 160 4.49 10.17 -13.15
C ASP A 160 4.27 10.14 -11.63
N ALA A 161 5.35 10.28 -10.88
CA ALA A 161 5.28 10.35 -9.42
C ALA A 161 4.36 11.50 -8.98
N THR A 162 3.23 11.16 -8.39
CA THR A 162 2.24 12.11 -7.85
C THR A 162 1.97 11.81 -6.39
N SER A 163 1.50 12.81 -5.64
CA SER A 163 1.23 12.67 -4.21
C SER A 163 -0.09 13.32 -3.78
N THR A 164 -0.62 12.85 -2.65
CA THR A 164 -1.78 13.44 -1.98
C THR A 164 -1.51 13.56 -0.49
N PRO A 165 -1.95 14.66 0.17
CA PRO A 165 -1.78 14.84 1.60
C PRO A 165 -2.73 13.96 2.40
N LEU A 166 -2.23 13.35 3.47
CA LEU A 166 -2.98 12.58 4.46
C LEU A 166 -2.90 13.22 5.85
N ASP A 167 -3.99 13.13 6.61
CA ASP A 167 -4.04 13.58 8.01
C ASP A 167 -3.43 12.51 8.95
N GLY A 168 -2.14 12.62 9.24
CA GLY A 168 -1.46 11.73 10.19
C GLY A 168 -2.04 11.82 11.60
N SER A 169 -2.54 12.99 12.02
CA SER A 169 -3.20 13.14 13.32
C SER A 169 -4.49 12.30 13.40
N ALA A 170 -5.27 12.20 12.31
CA ALA A 170 -6.46 11.36 12.25
C ALA A 170 -6.12 9.86 12.38
N ILE A 171 -5.06 9.41 11.72
CA ILE A 171 -4.58 8.03 11.80
C ILE A 171 -4.13 7.70 13.23
N VAL A 172 -3.35 8.59 13.88
CA VAL A 172 -2.90 8.40 15.26
C VAL A 172 -4.09 8.36 16.24
N ARG A 173 -5.08 9.25 16.09
CA ARG A 173 -6.30 9.21 16.92
C ARG A 173 -7.10 7.92 16.73
N ALA A 174 -7.13 7.36 15.52
CA ALA A 174 -7.77 6.07 15.28
C ALA A 174 -7.00 4.93 15.96
N ALA A 175 -5.66 4.93 15.91
CA ALA A 175 -4.83 3.91 16.54
C ALA A 175 -5.08 3.75 18.05
N GLU A 176 -5.37 4.85 18.76
CA GLU A 176 -5.71 4.84 20.19
C GLU A 176 -6.95 3.99 20.51
N ARG A 177 -7.83 3.79 19.52
CA ARG A 177 -9.10 3.06 19.63
C ARG A 177 -9.00 1.58 19.24
N ALA A 178 -7.83 1.11 18.79
CA ALA A 178 -7.60 -0.30 18.49
C ALA A 178 -7.71 -1.17 19.76
N ARG A 179 -8.30 -2.36 19.63
CA ARG A 179 -8.62 -3.25 20.77
C ARG A 179 -8.27 -4.70 20.45
N PRO A 180 -7.86 -5.51 21.44
CA PRO A 180 -7.69 -6.94 21.21
C PRO A 180 -9.02 -7.59 20.84
N TYR A 181 -8.98 -8.64 20.02
CA TYR A 181 -10.19 -9.42 19.70
C TYR A 181 -10.75 -10.17 20.91
N TRP A 182 -9.87 -10.60 21.82
CA TRP A 182 -10.21 -11.37 23.00
C TRP A 182 -9.77 -10.61 24.25
N SER A 183 -10.65 -10.58 25.24
CA SER A 183 -10.45 -9.96 26.56
C SER A 183 -10.71 -10.97 27.67
#